data_AF-A0A3C0DWG8-F1
#
_entry.id   AF-A0A3C0DWG8-F1
#
_cell.length_a   1.000
_cell.length_b   1.000
_cell.length_c   1.000
_cell.angle_alpha   90.00
_cell.angle_beta   90.00
_cell.angle_gamma   90.00
#
_symmetry.space_group_name_H-M   'P 1'
#
loop_
_entity.id
_entity.type
_entity.pdbx_description
1 polymer ?
#
loop_
_entity_poly.entity_id
_entity_poly.type
_entity_poly.pdbx_seq_one_letter_code
_entity_poly.pdbx_strand_id
1 'polypeptide(L)'
;MPSPLTGVFPSYRPRRLRFSETLRRMLSETRLHPDQLVLPLFVRPGRKVRNTVPSMPGVFQLSIDEAVREAAAAHNAGVLAVILFGIPSKKD
;
A
#
# COMPACT_ATOMS: atom_id res chain seq x y z
N MET A 1 -28.81 25.40 -16.55
CA MET A 1 -27.56 26.18 -16.42
C MET A 1 -26.41 25.19 -16.39
N PRO A 2 -25.47 25.20 -17.34
CA PRO A 2 -24.26 24.37 -17.22
C PRO A 2 -23.51 24.77 -15.93
N SER A 3 -22.90 23.79 -15.26
CA SER A 3 -22.10 24.04 -14.05
C SER A 3 -21.05 25.14 -14.32
N PRO A 4 -20.87 26.12 -13.41
CA PRO A 4 -19.88 27.20 -13.58
C PRO A 4 -18.43 26.70 -13.66
N LEU A 5 -18.19 25.41 -13.39
CA LEU A 5 -16.87 24.78 -13.36
C LEU A 5 -16.44 24.13 -14.67
N THR A 6 -17.27 24.15 -15.71
CA THR A 6 -16.94 23.57 -17.02
C THR A 6 -17.35 24.50 -18.14
N GLY A 7 -16.37 25.22 -18.70
CA GLY A 7 -16.60 26.04 -19.89
C GLY A 7 -16.79 25.20 -21.16
N VAL A 8 -17.06 25.87 -22.28
CA VAL A 8 -17.28 25.22 -23.58
C VAL A 8 -15.96 25.07 -24.33
N PHE A 9 -15.79 24.01 -25.10
CA PHE A 9 -14.66 23.95 -26.04
C PHE A 9 -14.81 25.06 -27.11
N PRO A 10 -13.75 25.80 -27.47
CA PRO A 10 -12.34 25.60 -27.15
C PRO A 10 -11.82 26.42 -25.97
N SER A 11 -12.66 27.23 -25.30
CA SER A 11 -12.23 28.12 -24.20
C SER A 11 -11.82 27.32 -22.96
N TYR A 12 -12.54 26.23 -22.66
CA TYR A 12 -12.17 25.27 -21.62
C TYR A 12 -11.57 24.00 -22.23
N ARG A 13 -10.31 23.71 -21.91
CA ARG A 13 -9.58 22.53 -22.37
C ARG A 13 -8.81 21.88 -21.20
N PRO A 14 -9.40 20.91 -20.50
CA PRO A 14 -8.76 20.22 -19.37
C PRO A 14 -7.38 19.62 -19.69
N ARG A 15 -7.15 19.27 -20.97
CA ARG A 15 -5.86 18.78 -21.44
C ARG A 15 -4.71 19.77 -21.26
N ARG A 16 -4.96 21.09 -21.19
CA ARG A 16 -3.92 22.11 -20.94
C ARG A 16 -3.20 21.87 -19.61
N LEU A 17 -3.94 21.46 -18.58
CA LEU A 17 -3.39 21.15 -17.26
C LEU A 17 -2.68 19.79 -17.19
N ARG A 18 -2.75 18.98 -18.26
CA ARG A 18 -2.13 17.65 -18.34
C ARG A 18 -0.95 17.60 -19.32
N PHE A 19 -0.54 18.75 -19.86
CA PHE A 19 0.43 18.86 -20.94
C PHE A 19 1.85 18.42 -20.52
N SER A 20 2.29 18.78 -19.32
CA SER A 20 3.60 18.41 -18.78
C SER A 20 3.46 17.64 -17.48
N GLU A 21 4.50 16.87 -17.14
CA GLU A 21 4.60 16.20 -15.84
C GLU A 21 4.57 17.20 -14.69
N THR A 22 5.27 18.33 -14.82
CA THR A 22 5.29 19.41 -13.81
C THR A 22 3.88 19.92 -13.51
N LEU A 23 3.07 20.21 -14.54
CA LEU A 23 1.70 20.67 -14.34
C LEU A 23 0.83 19.59 -13.67
N ARG A 24 0.95 18.33 -14.10
CA ARG A 24 0.21 17.23 -13.47
C ARG A 24 0.60 17.07 -12.01
N ARG A 25 1.89 17.16 -11.67
CA ARG A 25 2.39 17.05 -10.29
C ARG A 25 1.96 18.23 -9.42
N MET A 26 1.93 19.44 -9.95
CA MET A 26 1.46 20.63 -9.22
C MET A 26 -0.04 20.56 -8.89
N LEU A 27 -0.84 20.00 -9.80
CA LEU A 27 -2.30 19.98 -9.71
C LEU A 27 -2.86 18.64 -9.21
N SER A 28 -2.00 17.68 -8.84
CA SER A 28 -2.45 16.40 -8.29
C SER A 28 -3.12 16.62 -6.93
N GLU A 29 -4.37 16.19 -6.82
CA GLU A 29 -5.20 16.34 -5.61
C GLU A 29 -4.82 15.36 -4.51
N THR A 30 -4.45 14.13 -4.88
CA THR A 30 -4.15 13.04 -3.95
C THR A 30 -2.69 12.62 -4.05
N ARG A 31 -2.06 12.39 -2.89
CA ARG A 31 -0.72 11.83 -2.77
C ARG A 31 -0.73 10.68 -1.77
N LEU A 32 -0.03 9.61 -2.13
CA LEU A 32 0.21 8.48 -1.24
C LEU A 32 1.57 8.65 -0.57
N HIS A 33 1.64 8.33 0.71
CA HIS A 33 2.87 8.30 1.49
C HIS A 33 2.95 6.99 2.29
N PRO A 34 4.15 6.40 2.51
CA PRO A 34 4.27 5.10 3.19
C PRO A 34 3.64 5.03 4.58
N ASP A 35 3.56 6.15 5.30
CA ASP A 35 2.92 6.24 6.62
C ASP A 35 1.38 6.04 6.59
N GLN A 36 0.77 6.15 5.41
CA GLN A 36 -0.66 5.89 5.19
C GLN A 36 -0.95 4.39 4.99
N LEU A 37 0.07 3.54 4.99
CA LEU A 37 -0.04 2.11 4.71
C LEU A 37 0.01 1.28 6.00
N VAL A 38 -0.68 0.14 5.97
CA VAL A 38 -0.63 -0.90 7.01
C VAL A 38 -0.21 -2.21 6.36
N LEU A 39 0.84 -2.85 6.87
CA LEU A 39 1.34 -4.12 6.34
C LEU A 39 0.70 -5.32 7.06
N PRO A 40 -0.09 -6.17 6.36
CA PRO A 40 -0.58 -7.42 6.93
C PRO A 40 0.51 -8.49 7.00
N LEU A 41 0.70 -9.09 8.18
CA LEU A 41 1.64 -10.19 8.42
C LEU A 41 0.90 -11.44 8.90
N PHE A 42 1.16 -12.57 8.24
CA PHE A 42 0.62 -13.88 8.63
C PHE A 42 1.62 -14.58 9.55
N VAL A 43 1.25 -14.82 10.80
CA VAL A 43 2.14 -15.34 11.84
C VAL A 43 1.73 -16.77 12.22
N ARG A 44 2.68 -17.70 12.23
CA ARG A 44 2.49 -19.09 12.63
C ARG A 44 3.51 -19.51 13.68
N PRO A 45 3.20 -20.50 14.53
CA PRO A 45 4.19 -21.07 15.45
C PRO A 45 5.37 -21.72 14.70
N GLY A 46 6.54 -21.67 15.33
CA GLY A 46 7.80 -22.18 14.78
C GLY A 46 8.96 -21.21 15.03
N ARG A 47 10.12 -21.50 14.42
CA ARG A 47 11.32 -20.66 14.47
C ARG A 47 12.01 -20.68 13.10
N LYS A 48 12.45 -19.53 12.58
CA LYS A 48 13.03 -19.38 11.23
C LYS A 48 12.15 -19.97 10.12
N VAL A 49 10.83 -19.82 10.24
CA VAL A 49 9.86 -20.32 9.26
C VAL A 49 9.45 -19.19 8.31
N ARG A 50 9.59 -19.43 7.01
CA ARG A 50 8.99 -18.62 5.93
C ARG A 50 8.29 -19.56 4.95
N ASN A 51 7.02 -19.85 5.20
CA ASN A 51 6.23 -20.71 4.32
C ASN A 51 5.53 -19.86 3.26
N THR A 52 5.65 -20.21 1.98
CA THR A 52 4.97 -19.48 0.91
C THR A 52 3.45 -19.69 0.97
N VAL A 53 2.69 -18.68 0.57
CA VAL A 53 1.24 -18.80 0.33
C VAL A 53 1.04 -18.93 -1.20
N PRO A 54 0.73 -20.13 -1.74
CA PRO A 54 0.70 -20.33 -3.19
C PRO A 54 -0.27 -19.41 -3.95
N SER A 55 -1.40 -19.06 -3.33
CA SER A 55 -2.39 -18.14 -3.90
C SER A 55 -1.98 -16.67 -3.84
N MET A 56 -0.94 -16.32 -3.08
CA MET A 56 -0.46 -14.95 -2.88
C MET A 56 1.06 -14.90 -3.09
N PRO A 57 1.53 -14.86 -4.35
CA PRO A 57 2.97 -14.79 -4.65
C PRO A 57 3.64 -13.61 -3.95
N GLY A 58 4.79 -13.86 -3.29
CA GLY A 58 5.51 -12.86 -2.50
C GLY A 58 5.03 -12.72 -1.06
N VAL A 59 3.94 -13.39 -0.67
CA VAL A 59 3.42 -13.40 0.71
C VAL A 59 3.78 -14.71 1.40
N PHE A 60 4.14 -14.60 2.68
CA PHE A 60 4.63 -15.71 3.48
C PHE A 60 3.88 -15.80 4.82
N GLN A 61 3.74 -17.02 5.33
CA GLN A 61 3.45 -17.28 6.73
C GLN A 61 4.77 -17.37 7.48
N LEU A 62 4.97 -16.44 8.42
CA LEU A 62 6.22 -16.21 9.12
C LEU A 62 6.15 -16.80 10.52
N SER A 63 7.27 -17.31 11.04
CA SER A 63 7.41 -17.46 12.48
C SER A 63 7.55 -16.10 13.16
N ILE A 64 7.36 -16.03 14.47
CA ILE A 64 7.39 -14.77 15.23
C ILE A 64 8.73 -14.02 15.02
N ASP A 65 9.85 -14.73 15.00
CA ASP A 65 11.18 -14.15 14.78
C ASP A 65 11.33 -13.54 13.36
N GLU A 66 10.79 -14.20 12.34
CA GLU A 66 10.80 -13.68 10.97
C GLU A 66 9.79 -12.54 10.79
N ALA A 67 8.64 -12.57 11.48
CA ALA A 67 7.65 -11.50 11.45
C ALA A 67 8.20 -10.19 12.05
N VAL A 68 8.98 -10.27 13.14
CA VAL A 68 9.67 -9.11 13.72
C VAL A 68 10.70 -8.54 12.73
N ARG A 69 11.44 -9.40 12.03
CA ARG A 69 12.40 -8.98 11.00
C ARG A 69 11.70 -8.28 9.83
N GLU A 70 10.57 -8.81 9.38
CA GLU A 70 9.76 -8.21 8.31
C GLU A 70 9.18 -6.86 8.74
N ALA A 71 8.68 -6.75 9.98
CA ALA A 71 8.19 -5.49 10.54
C ALA A 71 9.30 -4.42 10.63
N ALA A 72 10.52 -4.80 11.01
CA ALA A 72 11.66 -3.88 11.02
C ALA A 72 12.02 -3.39 9.60
N ALA A 73 11.96 -4.27 8.60
CA ALA A 73 12.17 -3.88 7.20
C ALA A 73 11.07 -2.92 6.70
N ALA A 74 9.81 -3.19 7.06
CA ALA A 74 8.67 -2.33 6.73
C ALA A 74 8.81 -0.92 7.34
N HIS A 75 9.21 -0.85 8.61
CA HIS A 75 9.49 0.42 9.28
C HIS A 75 10.61 1.21 8.58
N ASN A 76 11.70 0.54 8.19
CA ASN A 76 12.79 1.19 7.43
C ASN A 76 12.35 1.70 6.05
N ALA A 77 11.29 1.12 5.47
CA ALA A 77 10.68 1.58 4.23
C ALA A 77 9.64 2.70 4.43
N GLY A 78 9.40 3.13 5.68
CA GLY A 78 8.44 4.19 6.04
C GLY A 78 7.04 3.71 6.37
N VAL A 79 6.78 2.40 6.39
CA VAL A 79 5.48 1.84 6.79
C VAL A 79 5.44 1.73 8.31
N LEU A 80 4.58 2.52 8.94
CA LEU A 80 4.58 2.70 10.40
C LEU A 80 3.69 1.70 11.16
N ALA A 81 2.82 0.98 10.46
CA ALA A 81 1.83 0.09 11.08
C ALA A 81 1.83 -1.31 10.45
N VAL A 82 1.63 -2.31 11.31
CA VAL A 82 1.45 -3.72 10.91
C VAL A 82 0.17 -4.26 11.53
N ILE A 83 -0.51 -5.16 10.80
CA ILE A 83 -1.66 -5.92 11.31
C ILE A 83 -1.32 -7.41 11.30
N LEU A 84 -1.57 -8.09 12.41
CA LEU A 84 -1.15 -9.47 12.62
C LEU A 84 -2.32 -10.44 12.43
N PHE A 85 -2.11 -11.45 11.60
CA PHE A 85 -3.03 -12.57 11.39
C PHE A 85 -2.39 -13.86 11.91
N GLY A 86 -2.85 -14.33 13.08
CA GLY A 86 -2.37 -15.58 13.68
C GLY A 86 -2.95 -16.82 13.00
N ILE A 87 -2.10 -17.78 12.67
CA ILE A 87 -2.46 -19.09 12.13
C ILE A 87 -2.14 -20.14 13.20
N PRO A 88 -3.15 -20.64 13.93
CA PRO A 88 -2.93 -21.58 15.02
C PRO A 88 -2.49 -22.95 14.49
N SER A 89 -1.70 -23.68 15.29
CA SER A 89 -1.24 -25.04 14.98
C SER A 89 -2.38 -26.06 14.94
N LYS A 90 -3.44 -25.78 15.70
CA LYS A 90 -4.61 -26.62 15.84
C LYS A 90 -5.84 -25.74 15.80
N LYS A 91 -6.85 -26.18 15.07
CA LYS A 91 -8.18 -25.60 15.08
C LYS A 91 -9.01 -26.44 16.06
N ASP A 92 -9.69 -25.79 17.00
CA ASP A 92 -10.67 -26.47 17.87
C ASP A 92 -11.85 -27.00 17.05
#